data_AF-A0A524GE18-F1
#
_entry.id   AF-A0A524GE18-F1
#
_cell.length_a   1.000
_cell.length_b   1.000
_cell.length_c   1.000
_cell.angle_alpha   90.00
_cell.angle_beta   90.00
_cell.angle_gamma   90.00
#
_symmetry.space_group_name_H-M   'P 1'
#
loop_
_entity.id
_entity.type
_entity.pdbx_description
1 polymer ?
#
loop_
_entity_poly.entity_id
_entity_poly.type
_entity_poly.pdbx_seq_one_letter_code
_entity_poly.pdbx_strand_id
1 'polypeptide(L)'
;KEVLADFSKLEERLDKVLEEMKKLENRQKFSVQKLGIVRFNPFSEVGSDQSFSMALLNEENDGVVITSLYTRQENRVYGKPIKDSQSEYSLSEEEKNAIEKAKN
;
A
#
# COMPACT_ATOMS: atom_id res chain seq x y z
N LYS A 1 -5.81 9.42 50.98
CA LYS A 1 -4.75 8.43 50.62
C LYS A 1 -5.21 7.54 49.47
N GLU A 2 -6.44 7.04 49.48
CA GLU A 2 -7.03 6.21 48.41
C GLU A 2 -7.13 6.94 47.05
N VAL A 3 -7.66 8.17 47.04
CA VAL A 3 -7.75 9.00 45.82
C VAL A 3 -6.40 9.24 45.13
N LEU A 4 -5.33 9.43 45.90
CA LEU A 4 -3.97 9.60 45.35
C LEU A 4 -3.44 8.29 44.73
N ALA A 5 -3.76 7.16 45.33
CA ALA A 5 -3.39 5.85 44.79
C ALA A 5 -4.17 5.53 43.51
N ASP A 6 -5.45 5.92 43.44
CA ASP A 6 -6.26 5.76 42.23
C ASP A 6 -5.82 6.70 41.11
N PHE A 7 -5.42 7.94 41.45
CA PHE A 7 -4.85 8.89 40.51
C PHE A 7 -3.54 8.37 39.90
N SER A 8 -2.64 7.83 40.72
CA SER A 8 -1.40 7.21 40.25
C SER A 8 -1.65 6.00 39.35
N LYS A 9 -2.63 5.14 39.67
CA LYS A 9 -3.03 4.03 38.80
C LYS A 9 -3.61 4.51 37.46
N LEU A 10 -4.30 5.65 37.45
CA LEU A 10 -4.84 6.24 36.23
C LEU A 10 -3.70 6.77 35.34
N GLU A 11 -2.72 7.47 35.91
CA GLU A 11 -1.51 7.92 35.20
C GLU A 11 -0.78 6.73 34.56
N GLU A 12 -0.52 5.66 35.32
CA GLU A 12 0.12 4.46 34.78
C GLU A 12 -0.67 3.81 33.63
N ARG A 13 -2.01 3.83 33.70
CA ARG A 13 -2.85 3.32 32.61
C ARG A 13 -2.80 4.22 31.39
N LEU A 14 -2.76 5.53 31.58
CA LEU A 14 -2.66 6.51 30.51
C LEU A 14 -1.33 6.34 29.78
N ASP A 15 -0.23 6.22 30.50
CA ASP A 15 1.11 5.99 29.93
C ASP A 15 1.14 4.71 29.10
N LYS A 16 0.54 3.62 29.59
CA LYS A 16 0.40 2.37 28.84
C LYS A 16 -0.41 2.53 27.55
N VAL A 17 -1.52 3.25 27.60
CA VAL A 17 -2.34 3.52 26.40
C VAL A 17 -1.54 4.34 25.38
N LEU A 18 -0.82 5.37 25.82
CA LEU A 18 0.03 6.19 24.95
C LEU A 18 1.15 5.36 24.30
N GLU A 19 1.75 4.44 25.05
CA GLU A 19 2.77 3.53 24.51
C GLU A 19 2.19 2.59 23.44
N GLU A 20 1.01 2.02 23.68
CA GLU A 20 0.32 1.16 22.72
C GLU A 20 -0.12 1.94 21.47
N MET A 21 -0.61 3.18 21.63
CA MET A 21 -0.93 4.06 20.50
C MET A 21 0.31 4.32 19.63
N LYS A 22 1.46 4.63 20.25
CA LYS A 22 2.71 4.82 19.52
C LYS A 22 3.17 3.56 18.77
N LYS A 23 2.96 2.38 19.36
CA LYS A 23 3.23 1.10 18.67
C LYS A 23 2.33 0.91 17.46
N LEU A 24 1.04 1.24 17.58
CA LEU A 24 0.08 1.16 16.49
C LEU A 24 0.43 2.12 15.35
N GLU A 25 0.72 3.39 15.65
CA GLU A 25 1.16 4.37 14.65
C GLU A 25 2.40 3.90 13.88
N ASN A 26 3.40 3.38 14.59
CA ASN A 26 4.62 2.88 13.95
C ASN A 26 4.36 1.69 13.03
N ARG A 27 3.41 0.81 13.36
CA ARG A 27 3.02 -0.32 12.49
C ARG A 27 2.18 0.13 11.30
N GLN A 28 1.34 1.15 11.50
CA GLN A 28 0.48 1.71 10.45
C GLN A 28 1.28 2.29 9.28
N LYS A 29 2.46 2.89 9.56
CA LYS A 29 3.38 3.42 8.52
C LYS A 29 3.79 2.40 7.46
N PHE A 30 3.86 1.12 7.82
CA PHE A 30 4.24 0.04 6.90
C PHE A 30 3.05 -0.73 6.33
N SER A 31 1.82 -0.36 6.72
CA SER A 31 0.61 -1.02 6.25
C SER A 31 0.22 -0.48 4.87
N VAL A 32 -0.24 -1.38 4.00
CA VAL A 32 -0.91 -0.98 2.76
C VAL A 32 -2.27 -0.41 3.12
N GLN A 33 -2.51 0.83 2.72
CA GLN A 33 -3.75 1.57 3.03
C GLN A 33 -4.47 2.02 1.76
N LYS A 34 -3.74 2.08 0.64
CA LYS A 34 -4.16 2.61 -0.64
C LYS A 34 -3.98 1.54 -1.71
N LEU A 35 -5.03 1.27 -2.48
CA LEU A 35 -5.05 0.23 -3.51
C LEU A 35 -5.66 0.76 -4.80
N GLY A 36 -4.97 0.54 -5.91
CA GLY A 36 -5.46 0.88 -7.24
C GLY A 36 -5.18 -0.26 -8.21
N ILE A 37 -6.17 -0.63 -9.02
CA ILE A 37 -6.03 -1.67 -10.05
C ILE A 37 -6.48 -1.17 -11.42
N VAL A 38 -5.69 -1.52 -12.43
CA VAL A 38 -5.97 -1.28 -13.85
C VAL A 38 -5.84 -2.62 -14.55
N ARG A 39 -6.90 -3.05 -15.23
CA ARG A 39 -6.87 -4.21 -16.13
C ARG A 39 -6.73 -3.72 -17.56
N PHE A 40 -5.96 -4.44 -18.34
CA PHE A 40 -5.68 -4.07 -19.72
C PHE A 40 -5.32 -5.29 -20.55
N ASN A 41 -5.24 -5.07 -21.86
CA ASN A 41 -4.77 -6.05 -22.82
C ASN A 41 -3.52 -5.53 -23.54
N PRO A 42 -2.32 -6.04 -23.21
CA PRO A 42 -1.08 -5.62 -23.85
C PRO A 42 -0.93 -6.14 -25.28
N PHE A 43 -1.73 -7.15 -25.68
CA PHE A 43 -1.64 -7.78 -27.00
C PHE A 43 -3.02 -7.96 -27.61
N SER A 44 -3.30 -7.23 -28.68
CA SER A 44 -4.59 -7.21 -29.39
C SER A 44 -5.08 -8.58 -29.90
N GLU A 45 -4.24 -9.63 -29.86
CA GLU A 45 -4.56 -11.00 -30.28
C GLU A 45 -5.18 -11.88 -29.16
N VAL A 46 -5.14 -11.42 -27.91
CA VAL A 46 -5.77 -12.13 -26.77
C VAL A 46 -7.08 -11.43 -26.47
N GLY A 47 -8.22 -12.11 -26.64
CA GLY A 47 -9.55 -11.49 -26.52
C GLY A 47 -9.98 -11.13 -25.08
N SER A 48 -9.06 -10.96 -24.12
CA SER A 48 -9.39 -10.68 -22.72
C SER A 48 -8.39 -9.76 -22.01
N ASP A 49 -8.90 -8.90 -21.12
CA ASP A 49 -8.10 -8.05 -20.23
C ASP A 49 -7.59 -8.85 -19.01
N GLN A 50 -6.73 -9.84 -19.29
CA GLN A 50 -6.13 -10.69 -18.25
C GLN A 50 -4.84 -10.11 -17.65
N SER A 51 -4.26 -9.09 -18.28
CA SER A 51 -3.15 -8.34 -17.70
C SER A 51 -3.67 -7.29 -16.72
N PHE A 52 -2.85 -6.97 -15.73
CA PHE A 52 -3.18 -5.94 -14.76
C PHE A 52 -1.95 -5.24 -14.20
N SER A 53 -2.14 -4.00 -13.74
CA SER A 53 -1.23 -3.27 -12.87
C SER A 53 -1.95 -2.95 -11.58
N MET A 54 -1.32 -3.25 -10.46
CA MET A 54 -1.88 -3.06 -9.12
C MET A 54 -0.89 -2.28 -8.26
N ALA A 55 -1.29 -1.09 -7.82
CA ALA A 55 -0.52 -0.28 -6.88
C ALA A 55 -1.00 -0.56 -5.45
N LEU A 56 -0.05 -0.84 -4.56
CA LEU A 56 -0.25 -1.07 -3.14
C LEU A 56 0.62 -0.06 -2.39
N LEU A 57 0.00 0.97 -1.82
CA LEU A 57 0.69 2.09 -1.19
C LEU A 57 0.29 2.25 0.29
N ASN A 58 1.20 2.78 1.09
CA ASN A 58 0.92 3.24 2.44
C ASN A 58 0.35 4.67 2.43
N GLU A 59 0.15 5.25 3.62
CA GLU A 59 -0.35 6.62 3.78
C GLU A 59 0.54 7.66 3.10
N GLU A 60 1.85 7.47 3.10
CA GLU A 60 2.86 8.36 2.52
C GLU A 60 3.05 8.16 1.01
N ASN A 61 2.23 7.33 0.36
CA ASN A 61 2.32 6.94 -1.06
C ASN A 61 3.60 6.16 -1.43
N ASP A 62 4.23 5.53 -0.45
CA ASP A 62 5.30 4.56 -0.65
C ASP A 62 4.73 3.15 -0.75
N GLY A 63 5.39 2.28 -1.53
CA GLY A 63 4.97 0.89 -1.64
C GLY A 63 5.48 0.22 -2.90
N VAL A 64 4.59 -0.46 -3.62
CA VAL A 64 4.95 -1.24 -4.81
C VAL A 64 3.84 -1.20 -5.86
N VAL A 65 4.21 -1.19 -7.12
CA VAL A 65 3.32 -1.53 -8.23
C VAL A 65 3.69 -2.91 -8.77
N ILE A 66 2.69 -3.79 -8.86
CA ILE A 66 2.80 -5.14 -9.40
C ILE A 66 2.07 -5.20 -10.73
N THR A 67 2.79 -5.56 -11.79
CA THR A 67 2.22 -5.70 -13.13
C THR A 67 2.31 -7.14 -13.58
N SER A 68 1.17 -7.73 -13.96
CA SER A 68 1.09 -9.03 -14.61
C SER A 68 0.78 -8.81 -16.09
N LEU A 69 1.68 -9.29 -16.96
CA LEU A 69 1.49 -9.34 -18.40
C LEU A 69 1.14 -10.77 -18.78
N TYR A 70 -0.12 -10.97 -19.12
CA TYR A 70 -0.63 -12.26 -19.56
C TYR A 70 -0.54 -12.39 -21.08
N THR A 71 -0.03 -13.55 -21.53
CA THR A 71 -0.10 -14.02 -22.91
C THR A 71 -0.70 -15.42 -22.92
N ARG A 72 -1.07 -15.93 -24.10
CA ARG A 72 -1.57 -17.32 -24.22
C ARG A 72 -0.55 -18.38 -23.78
N GLN A 73 0.73 -18.07 -23.80
CA GLN A 73 1.82 -19.02 -23.55
C GLN A 73 2.43 -18.89 -22.16
N GLU A 74 2.45 -17.68 -21.60
CA GLU A 74 3.08 -17.38 -20.33
C GLU A 74 2.44 -16.18 -19.62
N ASN A 75 2.67 -16.07 -18.31
CA ASN A 75 2.37 -14.88 -17.52
C ASN A 75 3.67 -14.39 -16.88
N ARG A 76 4.01 -13.12 -17.14
CA ARG A 76 5.17 -12.46 -16.54
C ARG A 76 4.70 -11.45 -15.50
N VAL A 77 5.29 -11.50 -14.31
CA VAL A 77 4.98 -10.58 -13.22
C VAL A 77 6.19 -9.72 -12.89
N TYR A 78 5.98 -8.42 -12.83
CA TYR A 78 6.99 -7.42 -12.51
C TYR A 78 6.57 -6.69 -11.23
N GLY A 79 7.56 -6.33 -10.41
CA GLY A 79 7.37 -5.48 -9.24
C GLY A 79 8.32 -4.29 -9.32
N LYS A 80 7.79 -3.08 -9.18
CA LYS A 80 8.59 -1.85 -9.11
C LYS A 80 8.32 -1.14 -7.78
N PRO A 81 9.36 -0.78 -7.02
CA PRO A 81 9.19 -0.03 -5.78
C PRO A 81 8.66 1.36 -6.10
N ILE A 82 7.76 1.87 -5.24
CA ILE A 82 7.21 3.20 -5.31
C ILE A 82 7.67 3.97 -4.08
N LYS A 83 8.17 5.19 -4.29
CA LYS A 83 8.50 6.17 -3.27
C LYS A 83 7.89 7.52 -3.67
N ASP A 84 7.08 8.10 -2.79
CA ASP A 84 6.34 9.33 -3.06
C ASP A 84 5.61 9.32 -4.43
N SER A 85 4.86 8.24 -4.69
CA SER A 85 4.15 7.99 -5.97
C SER A 85 5.04 7.86 -7.23
N GLN A 86 6.37 7.83 -7.09
CA GLN A 86 7.32 7.69 -8.20
C GLN A 86 8.16 6.43 -8.08
N SER A 87 8.83 6.03 -9.16
CA SER A 87 9.76 4.90 -9.15
C SER A 87 11.08 5.29 -9.80
N GLU A 88 12.17 4.69 -9.33
CA GLU A 88 13.46 4.76 -10.00
C GLU A 88 13.45 4.04 -11.36
N TYR A 89 12.48 3.14 -11.56
CA TYR A 89 12.26 2.42 -12.81
C TYR A 89 11.19 3.10 -13.65
N SER A 90 11.35 3.08 -14.98
CA SER A 90 10.33 3.60 -15.90
C SER A 90 8.99 2.90 -15.71
N LEU A 91 7.94 3.67 -15.50
CA LEU A 91 6.57 3.19 -15.34
C LEU A 91 5.80 3.20 -16.66
N SER A 92 5.00 2.17 -16.92
CA SER A 92 4.03 2.17 -18.02
C SER A 92 2.85 3.09 -17.70
N GLU A 93 2.03 3.41 -18.70
CA GLU A 93 0.84 4.24 -18.48
C GLU A 93 -0.18 3.54 -17.57
N GLU A 94 -0.30 2.22 -17.67
CA GLU A 94 -1.17 1.41 -16.80
C GLU A 94 -0.69 1.40 -15.35
N GLU A 95 0.63 1.35 -15.13
CA GLU A 95 1.24 1.45 -13.79
C GLU A 95 1.01 2.82 -13.16
N LYS A 96 1.22 3.90 -13.93
CA LYS A 96 0.92 5.27 -13.48
C LYS A 96 -0.56 5.42 -13.14
N ASN A 97 -1.44 4.91 -13.99
CA ASN A 97 -2.88 4.94 -13.75
C ASN A 97 -3.29 4.14 -12.50
N ALA A 98 -2.64 3.00 -12.23
CA ALA A 98 -2.87 2.24 -11.00
C ALA A 98 -2.45 3.02 -9.75
N ILE A 99 -1.30 3.72 -9.80
CA ILE A 99 -0.82 4.59 -8.71
C ILE A 99 -1.78 5.76 -8.48
N GLU A 100 -2.21 6.45 -9.54
CA GLU A 100 -3.18 7.54 -9.42
C GLU A 100 -4.53 7.07 -8.87
N LYS A 101 -4.99 5.87 -9.24
CA LYS A 101 -6.20 5.27 -8.64
C LYS A 101 -6.03 4.94 -7.17
N ALA A 102 -4.84 4.52 -6.73
CA ALA A 102 -4.59 4.20 -5.33
C ALA A 102 -4.59 5.46 -4.43
N LYS A 103 -4.26 6.62 -5.00
CA LYS A 103 -4.19 7.90 -4.27
C LYS A 103 -5.57 8.53 -3.99
N ASN A 104 -6.60 8.17 -4.77
CA ASN A 104 -7.96 8.68 -4.66
C ASN A 104 -8.82 7.80 -3.73
#